data_AF-M0P356-F1
#
_entry.id   AF-M0P356-F1
#
_cell.length_a   1.000
_cell.length_b   1.000
_cell.length_c   1.000
_cell.angle_alpha   90.00
_cell.angle_beta   90.00
_cell.angle_gamma   90.00
#
_symmetry.space_group_name_H-M   'P 1'
#
loop_
_entity.id
_entity.type
_entity.pdbx_description
1 polymer ?
#
loop_
_entity_poly.entity_id
_entity_poly.type
_entity_poly.pdbx_seq_one_letter_code
_entity_poly.pdbx_strand_id
1 'polypeptide(L)' 'MSATSRDRPRYATPTRVDVTECRTDRIADRVRRNRVRGSEVHLERRGGRTFLVTTPAE' A
#
# COMPACT_ATOMS: atom_id res chain seq x y z
N MET A 1 8.68 25.04 -20.50
CA MET A 1 8.55 24.52 -19.12
C MET A 1 7.38 23.56 -19.10
N SER A 2 7.62 22.25 -19.08
CA SER A 2 6.55 21.25 -18.99
C SER A 2 6.49 20.77 -17.55
N ALA A 3 5.50 21.28 -16.79
CA ALA A 3 5.18 20.78 -15.46
C ALA A 3 4.56 19.38 -15.61
N THR A 4 5.39 18.34 -15.63
CA THR A 4 4.93 16.97 -15.43
C THR A 4 4.43 16.88 -14.00
N SER A 5 3.13 17.09 -13.82
CA SER A 5 2.43 16.84 -12.56
C SER A 5 2.80 15.42 -12.11
N ARG A 6 3.61 15.30 -11.06
CA ARG A 6 3.88 14.04 -10.36
C ARG A 6 2.65 13.65 -9.55
N ASP A 7 1.53 13.48 -10.23
CA ASP A 7 0.26 13.02 -9.66
C ASP A 7 -0.01 11.56 -10.04
N ARG A 8 1.05 10.82 -10.41
CA ARG A 8 0.98 9.38 -10.49
C ARG A 8 1.49 8.79 -9.18
N PRO A 9 0.76 7.85 -8.58
CA PRO A 9 1.27 7.04 -7.48
C PRO A 9 2.64 6.48 -7.87
N ARG A 10 3.61 6.53 -6.95
CA ARG A 10 4.99 6.04 -7.16
C ARG A 10 5.08 4.58 -7.63
N TYR A 11 3.98 3.83 -7.59
CA TYR A 11 3.88 2.48 -8.11
C TYR A 11 2.84 2.45 -9.23
N ALA A 12 3.26 2.04 -10.44
CA ALA A 12 2.34 1.75 -11.55
C ALA A 12 1.60 0.41 -11.37
N THR A 13 1.91 -0.33 -10.31
CA THR A 13 1.38 -1.67 -10.00
C THR A 13 1.10 -1.80 -8.49
N PRO A 14 0.12 -2.62 -8.08
CA PRO A 14 -0.15 -2.84 -6.66
C PRO A 14 1.06 -3.41 -5.92
N THR A 15 1.40 -2.85 -4.76
CA THR A 15 2.44 -3.39 -3.88
C THR A 15 1.81 -4.27 -2.80
N ARG A 16 2.50 -5.36 -2.44
CA ARG A 16 2.06 -6.31 -1.42
C ARG A 16 3.15 -6.51 -0.38
N VAL A 17 2.81 -6.34 0.88
CA VAL A 17 3.72 -6.56 2.01
C VAL A 17 3.12 -7.63 2.91
N ASP A 18 3.84 -8.73 3.14
CA ASP A 18 3.44 -9.75 4.10
C ASP A 18 3.44 -9.15 5.51
N VAL A 19 2.29 -9.26 6.19
CA VAL A 19 2.05 -8.78 7.56
C VAL A 19 1.49 -9.89 8.43
N THR A 20 1.68 -11.16 8.06
CA THR A 20 1.17 -12.33 8.79
C THR A 20 1.63 -12.31 10.25
N GLU A 21 2.90 -12.02 10.50
CA GLU A 21 3.50 -11.93 11.84
C GLU A 21 3.46 -10.50 12.42
N CYS A 22 2.75 -9.57 11.77
CA CYS A 22 2.67 -8.19 12.24
C CYS A 22 1.66 -8.09 13.38
N ARG A 23 2.12 -7.62 14.55
CA ARG A 23 1.20 -7.29 15.64
C ARG A 23 0.16 -6.27 15.19
N THR A 24 -1.09 -6.48 15.58
CA THR A 24 -2.23 -5.65 15.18
C THR A 24 -2.03 -4.17 15.52
N ASP A 25 -1.41 -3.86 16.67
CA ASP A 25 -1.10 -2.50 17.11
C ASP A 25 -0.09 -1.78 16.19
N ARG A 26 0.69 -2.52 15.39
CA ARG A 26 1.66 -1.99 14.41
C ARG A 26 1.12 -1.88 13.00
N ILE A 27 -0.10 -2.35 12.73
CA ILE A 27 -0.69 -2.32 11.38
C ILE A 27 -0.88 -0.87 10.91
N ALA A 28 -1.34 0.03 11.78
CA ALA A 28 -1.50 1.44 11.45
C ALA A 28 -0.17 2.10 11.05
N ASP A 29 0.93 1.75 11.72
CA ASP A 29 2.27 2.21 11.35
C ASP A 29 2.71 1.66 10.00
N ARG A 30 2.37 0.39 9.72
CA ARG A 30 2.68 -0.25 8.44
C ARG A 30 1.91 0.41 7.30
N VAL A 31 0.63 0.71 7.49
CA VAL A 31 -0.19 1.50 6.55
C VAL A 31 0.48 2.84 6.28
N ARG A 32 0.83 3.63 7.30
CA ARG A 32 1.46 4.94 7.13
C ARG A 32 2.76 4.90 6.34
N ARG A 33 3.60 3.88 6.56
CA ARG A 33 4.88 3.70 5.84
C ARG A 33 4.70 3.32 4.37
N ASN A 34 3.63 2.58 4.05
CA ASN A 34 3.36 2.10 2.70
C ASN A 34 2.37 2.98 1.93
N ARG A 35 1.74 3.96 2.62
CA ARG A 35 0.76 4.85 2.01
C ARG A 35 1.44 5.75 0.99
N VAL A 36 0.96 5.66 -0.25
CA VAL A 36 1.30 6.57 -1.33
C VAL A 36 0.10 7.48 -1.58
N ARG A 37 0.37 8.75 -1.94
CA ARG A 37 -0.69 9.71 -2.31
C ARG A 37 -1.44 9.19 -3.53
N GLY A 38 -2.77 9.26 -3.50
CA GLY A 38 -3.62 8.71 -4.56
C GLY A 38 -3.60 7.17 -4.58
N SER A 39 -3.54 6.52 -3.42
CA SER A 39 -3.60 5.06 -3.34
C SER A 39 -4.45 4.61 -2.15
N GLU A 40 -5.19 3.53 -2.35
CA GLU A 40 -5.94 2.83 -1.32
C GLU A 40 -5.07 1.75 -0.69
N VAL A 41 -5.28 1.52 0.61
CA VAL A 41 -4.55 0.49 1.37
C VAL A 41 -5.57 -0.42 2.04
N HIS A 42 -5.47 -1.73 1.79
CA HIS A 42 -6.36 -2.74 2.37
C HIS A 42 -5.58 -3.99 2.81
N LEU A 43 -6.23 -4.85 3.58
CA LEU A 43 -5.70 -6.14 3.97
C LEU A 43 -6.30 -7.24 3.09
N GLU A 44 -5.46 -8.11 2.57
CA GLU A 44 -5.84 -9.29 1.79
C GLU A 44 -5.36 -10.54 2.52
N ARG A 45 -6.22 -11.57 2.63
CA ARG A 45 -5.82 -12.89 3.14
C ARG A 45 -5.70 -13.88 2.00
N ARG A 46 -4.54 -14.53 1.87
CA ARG A 46 -4.24 -15.47 0.78
C ARG A 46 -3.31 -16.59 1.25
N GLY A 47 -3.70 -17.84 1.01
CA GLY A 47 -2.85 -19.00 1.33
C GLY A 47 -2.42 -19.05 2.80
N GLY A 48 -3.31 -18.68 3.73
CA GLY A 48 -3.03 -18.62 5.16
C GLY A 48 -2.29 -17.36 5.63
N ARG A 49 -1.79 -16.53 4.71
CA ARG A 49 -1.02 -15.31 5.00
C ARG A 49 -1.88 -14.06 4.89
N THR A 50 -1.45 -13.00 5.56
CA THR A 50 -2.09 -11.69 5.51
C THR A 50 -1.15 -10.69 4.85
N PHE A 51 -1.67 -9.93 3.89
CA PHE A 51 -0.91 -8.94 3.14
C PHE A 51 -1.52 -7.56 3.33
N LEU A 52 -0.66 -6.56 3.50
CA LEU A 52 -1.02 -5.16 3.32
C LEU A 52 -0.81 -4.82 1.85
N VAL A 53 -1.90 -4.52 1.15
CA VAL A 53 -1.91 -4.23 -0.28
C VAL A 53 -2.13 -2.74 -0.48
N THR A 54 -1.27 -2.10 -1.27
CA THR A 54 -1.45 -0.71 -1.69
C THR A 54 -1.74 -0.69 -3.18
N THR A 55 -2.91 -0.18 -3.56
CA THR A 55 -3.37 -0.08 -4.93
C THR A 55 -3.50 1.39 -5.31
N PRO A 56 -2.88 1.83 -6.43
CA PRO A 56 -3.16 3.15 -7.02
C PRO A 56 -4.67 3.37 -7.15
N ALA A 57 -5.18 4.48 -6.63
CA ALA A 57 -6.52 4.93 -6.95
C ALA A 57 -6.49 5.48 -8.39
N GLU A 58 -7.54 5.21 -9.16
CA GLU A 58 -7.71 5.71 -10.53
C GLU A 58 -7.81 7.24 -10.60
#